data_AF-A0A1B1YPU9-F1
#
_entry.id   AF-A0A1B1YPU9-F1
#
_cell.length_a   1.000
_cell.length_b   1.000
_cell.length_c   1.000
_cell.angle_alpha   90.00
_cell.angle_beta   90.00
_cell.angle_gamma   90.00
#
_symmetry.space_group_name_H-M   'P 1'
#
loop_
_entity.id
_entity.type
_entity.pdbx_description
1 polymer ?
#
loop_
_entity_poly.entity_id
_entity_poly.type
_entity_poly.pdbx_seq_one_letter_code
_entity_poly.pdbx_strand_id
1 'polypeptide(L)'
;MPEGTFRTLTAAQALAFMRRADEQNRAYRLFDTRDADSYARGHLAGAEPLAERELGQWIGRLPRAQPLLIYCYHGHASAVFAKTFADFGYAEVYSIDGGFEALALAGAVEPNRAPSAALRQFMAAQGFAGADIDAAADHGMTPLMKAARAARLDLVDELIGLGADLEARNTDGNTALWLACFGGDAGVVQRLLAAGARLDNQNDNGATALMYCASSGRDALVGLLLGAGADAGLRTLDDFRAVDLAATAGSLRLLRHTA
;
A
#
# COMPACT_ATOMS: atom_id res chain seq x y z
N MET A 1 7.05 -13.91 30.83
CA MET A 1 7.58 -12.87 29.93
C MET A 1 6.40 -11.99 29.54
N PRO A 2 6.41 -10.67 29.72
CA PRO A 2 5.29 -9.87 29.26
C PRO A 2 5.30 -9.89 27.73
N GLU A 3 4.15 -10.19 27.13
CA GLU A 3 3.93 -10.10 25.68
C GLU A 3 4.31 -8.69 25.22
N GLY A 4 5.34 -8.61 24.36
CA GLY A 4 5.89 -7.35 23.87
C GLY A 4 4.81 -6.49 23.24
N THR A 5 4.50 -5.36 23.87
CA THR A 5 3.36 -4.50 23.52
C THR A 5 3.74 -3.55 22.37
N PHE A 6 4.09 -4.10 21.19
CA PHE A 6 4.11 -3.25 20.00
C PHE A 6 2.66 -2.94 19.61
N ARG A 7 2.42 -1.74 19.08
CA ARG A 7 1.09 -1.29 18.67
C ARG A 7 1.09 -0.92 17.20
N THR A 8 -0.04 -1.13 16.55
CA THR A 8 -0.25 -0.65 15.20
C THR A 8 -0.90 0.73 15.26
N LEU A 9 -0.36 1.68 14.48
CA LEU A 9 -0.92 3.01 14.29
C LEU A 9 -1.33 3.18 12.83
N THR A 10 -2.46 3.82 12.60
CA THR A 10 -2.74 4.40 11.28
C THR A 10 -1.80 5.58 11.02
N ALA A 11 -1.63 5.96 9.76
CA ALA A 11 -0.86 7.15 9.40
C ALA A 11 -1.33 8.43 10.12
N ALA A 12 -2.64 8.65 10.22
CA ALA A 12 -3.20 9.79 10.94
C ALA A 12 -2.83 9.78 12.43
N GLN A 13 -2.85 8.60 13.06
CA GLN A 13 -2.43 8.44 14.46
C GLN A 13 -0.93 8.67 14.62
N ALA A 14 -0.10 8.19 13.69
CA ALA A 14 1.34 8.42 13.70
C ALA A 14 1.69 9.91 13.54
N LEU A 15 1.02 10.63 12.65
CA LEU A 15 1.20 12.09 12.50
C LEU A 15 0.77 12.87 13.74
N ALA A 16 -0.37 12.50 14.34
CA ALA A 16 -0.81 13.11 15.59
C ALA A 16 0.19 12.85 16.74
N PHE A 17 0.77 11.65 16.78
CA PHE A 17 1.84 11.32 17.70
C PHE A 17 3.06 12.22 17.48
N MET A 18 3.56 12.33 16.25
CA MET A 18 4.77 13.10 15.93
C MET A 18 4.59 14.57 16.27
N ARG A 19 3.48 15.19 15.87
CA ARG A 19 3.16 16.58 16.23
C ARG A 19 3.15 16.81 17.73
N ARG A 20 2.48 15.93 18.48
CA ARG A 20 2.42 16.03 19.94
C ARG A 20 3.79 15.81 20.58
N ALA A 21 4.60 14.91 20.03
CA ALA A 21 5.96 14.68 20.51
C ALA A 21 6.84 15.92 20.27
N ASP A 22 6.73 16.56 19.11
CA ASP A 22 7.44 17.80 18.78
C ASP A 22 7.00 18.95 19.70
N GLU A 23 5.69 19.14 19.91
CA GLU A 23 5.13 20.14 20.84
C GLU A 23 5.60 19.94 22.28
N GLN A 24 5.80 18.68 22.69
CA GLN A 24 6.25 18.30 24.03
C GLN A 24 7.77 18.18 24.14
N ASN A 25 8.51 18.43 23.06
CA ASN A 25 9.96 18.19 22.95
C ASN A 25 10.37 16.77 23.39
N ARG A 26 9.50 15.79 23.11
CA ARG A 26 9.72 14.37 23.39
C ARG A 26 10.44 13.72 22.21
N ALA A 27 11.64 13.20 22.46
CA ALA A 27 12.39 12.52 21.42
C ALA A 27 11.71 11.21 20.98
N TYR A 28 11.71 10.95 19.67
CA TYR A 28 11.28 9.68 19.04
C TYR A 28 12.23 9.32 17.89
N ARG A 29 12.23 8.06 17.45
CA ARG A 29 12.92 7.64 16.21
C ARG A 29 11.91 7.18 15.19
N LEU A 30 12.15 7.58 13.95
CA LEU A 30 11.34 7.21 12.81
C LEU A 30 12.19 6.39 11.86
N PHE A 31 11.76 5.18 11.56
CA PHE A 31 12.45 4.24 10.69
C PHE A 31 11.64 3.95 9.45
N ASP A 32 12.33 3.84 8.32
CA ASP A 32 11.79 3.45 7.02
C ASP A 32 12.41 2.11 6.63
N THR A 33 11.58 1.07 6.58
CA THR A 33 12.05 -0.30 6.34
C THR A 33 12.05 -0.69 4.86
N ARG A 34 11.93 0.28 3.96
CA ARG A 34 12.07 0.03 2.52
C ARG A 34 13.51 -0.28 2.16
N ASP A 35 13.69 -1.12 1.14
CA ASP A 35 14.95 -1.22 0.43
C ASP A 35 15.28 0.13 -0.24
N ALA A 36 16.56 0.50 -0.28
CA ALA A 36 17.02 1.74 -0.89
C ALA A 36 16.64 1.84 -2.39
N ASP A 37 16.43 0.68 -3.03
CA ASP A 37 16.02 0.54 -4.42
C ASP A 37 14.49 0.47 -4.62
N SER A 38 13.69 0.54 -3.55
CA SER A 38 12.23 0.44 -3.64
C SER A 38 11.61 1.71 -4.25
N TYR A 39 10.71 1.51 -5.22
CA TYR A 39 10.24 2.47 -6.23
C TYR A 39 9.61 3.79 -5.73
N ALA A 40 9.32 3.94 -4.44
CA ALA A 40 8.72 5.15 -3.88
C ALA A 40 9.79 6.14 -3.42
N ARG A 41 10.22 7.05 -4.32
CA ARG A 41 11.17 8.15 -4.01
C ARG A 41 10.69 9.14 -2.93
N GLY A 42 9.47 8.98 -2.41
CA GLY A 42 8.95 9.75 -1.28
C GLY A 42 9.34 9.09 0.03
N HIS A 43 10.29 9.68 0.76
CA HIS A 43 10.56 9.31 2.14
C HIS A 43 9.65 10.07 3.09
N LEU A 44 9.19 9.39 4.14
CA LEU A 44 8.61 10.10 5.27
C LEU A 44 9.72 11.00 5.81
N ALA A 45 9.48 12.32 5.82
CA ALA A 45 10.51 13.28 6.14
C ALA A 45 11.10 13.00 7.53
N GLY A 46 12.43 12.94 7.63
CA GLY A 46 13.13 12.64 8.88
C GLY A 46 13.21 11.14 9.24
N ALA A 47 12.68 10.23 8.40
CA ALA A 47 12.85 8.79 8.62
C ALA A 47 14.27 8.32 8.25
N GLU A 48 14.85 7.49 9.11
CA GLU A 48 16.14 6.83 8.88
C GLU A 48 15.91 5.45 8.25
N PRO A 49 16.75 4.99 7.29
CA PRO A 49 16.60 3.67 6.69
C PRO A 49 16.85 2.57 7.73
N LEU A 50 16.06 1.50 7.65
CA LEU A 50 16.14 0.33 8.52
C LEU A 50 16.09 -0.96 7.71
N ALA A 51 17.26 -1.56 7.49
CA ALA A 51 17.38 -2.86 6.82
C ALA A 51 17.69 -3.98 7.83
N GLU A 52 17.32 -5.22 7.48
CA GLU A 52 17.57 -6.40 8.32
C GLU A 52 19.07 -6.58 8.65
N ARG A 53 19.95 -6.35 7.68
CA ARG A 53 21.42 -6.40 7.84
C ARG A 53 21.98 -5.42 8.87
N GLU A 54 21.26 -4.32 9.14
CA GLU A 54 21.66 -3.25 10.06
C GLU A 54 20.94 -3.34 11.41
N LEU A 55 19.95 -4.23 11.53
CA LEU A 55 19.06 -4.31 12.67
C LEU A 55 19.81 -4.49 14.00
N GLY A 56 20.83 -5.35 14.03
CA GLY A 56 21.66 -5.56 15.22
C GLY A 56 22.40 -4.31 15.68
N GLN A 57 22.85 -3.45 14.75
CA GLN A 57 23.51 -2.19 15.08
C GLN A 57 22.52 -1.19 15.68
N TRP A 58 21.31 -1.11 15.12
CA TRP A 58 20.24 -0.27 15.64
C TRP A 58 19.82 -0.69 17.06
N ILE A 59 19.61 -1.99 17.29
CA ILE A 59 19.24 -2.55 18.61
C ILE A 59 20.30 -2.25 19.68
N GLY A 60 21.58 -2.23 19.30
CA GLY A 60 22.69 -1.95 20.21
C GLY A 60 22.83 -0.48 20.61
N ARG A 61 22.39 0.46 19.76
CA ARG A 61 22.65 1.90 19.94
C ARG A 61 21.45 2.72 20.43
N LEU A 62 20.23 2.24 20.22
CA LEU A 62 19.03 3.04 20.50
C LEU A 62 18.58 2.95 21.97
N PRO A 63 18.16 4.07 22.59
CA PRO A 63 17.59 4.07 23.94
C PRO A 63 16.28 3.28 24.00
N ARG A 64 16.13 2.38 24.99
CA ARG A 64 14.93 1.53 25.14
C ARG A 64 13.66 2.26 25.57
N ALA A 65 13.83 3.44 26.16
CA ALA A 65 12.75 4.31 26.59
C ALA A 65 12.25 5.26 25.48
N GLN A 66 12.96 5.33 24.35
CA GLN A 66 12.56 6.19 23.24
C GLN A 66 11.52 5.48 22.37
N PRO A 67 10.39 6.14 22.03
CA PRO A 67 9.43 5.61 21.08
C PRO A 67 10.05 5.35 19.72
N LEU A 68 9.80 4.17 19.17
CA LEU A 68 10.20 3.78 17.82
C LEU A 68 8.96 3.73 16.95
N LEU A 69 8.96 4.54 15.89
CA LEU A 69 7.94 4.53 14.84
C LEU A 69 8.56 3.87 13.63
N ILE A 70 8.04 2.71 13.24
CA ILE A 70 8.59 1.91 12.17
C ILE A 70 7.57 1.88 11.05
N TYR A 71 8.00 2.48 9.95
CA TYR A 71 7.21 2.66 8.77
C TYR A 71 7.64 1.66 7.71
N CYS A 72 6.66 0.98 7.12
CA CYS A 72 6.84 0.24 5.90
C CYS A 72 5.80 0.69 4.88
N TYR A 73 6.28 0.95 3.68
CA TYR A 73 5.47 1.39 2.56
C TYR A 73 4.46 0.31 2.13
N HIS A 74 4.88 -0.95 2.18
CA HIS A 74 4.13 -2.09 1.70
C HIS A 74 4.45 -3.37 2.49
N GLY A 75 3.44 -4.22 2.71
CA GLY A 75 3.59 -5.50 3.40
C GLY A 75 3.71 -5.37 4.91
N HIS A 76 4.21 -6.42 5.56
CA HIS A 76 4.24 -6.53 7.03
C HIS A 76 5.62 -6.27 7.64
N ALA A 77 6.59 -5.76 6.86
CA ALA A 77 7.97 -5.61 7.35
C ALA A 77 8.04 -4.68 8.57
N SER A 78 7.26 -3.58 8.58
CA SER A 78 7.16 -2.69 9.75
C SER A 78 6.73 -3.43 11.01
N ALA A 79 5.76 -4.34 10.90
CA ALA A 79 5.31 -5.16 12.01
C ALA A 79 6.37 -6.18 12.44
N VAL A 80 7.10 -6.79 11.51
CA VAL A 80 8.20 -7.72 11.81
C VAL A 80 9.33 -7.01 12.57
N PHE A 81 9.76 -5.85 12.09
CA PHE A 81 10.75 -5.02 12.76
C PHE A 81 10.24 -4.53 14.12
N ALA A 82 9.00 -4.06 14.18
CA ALA A 82 8.38 -3.60 15.43
C ALA A 82 8.32 -4.69 16.49
N LYS A 83 7.90 -5.89 16.10
CA LYS A 83 7.91 -7.06 16.96
C LYS A 83 9.34 -7.39 17.42
N THR A 84 10.31 -7.34 16.52
CA THR A 84 11.71 -7.62 16.87
C THR A 84 12.21 -6.64 17.93
N PHE A 85 12.02 -5.34 17.74
CA PHE A 85 12.39 -4.35 18.77
C PHE A 85 11.65 -4.59 20.09
N ALA A 86 10.35 -4.91 20.07
CA ALA A 86 9.61 -5.24 21.28
C ALA A 86 10.19 -6.48 22.00
N ASP A 87 10.56 -7.52 21.26
CA ASP A 87 11.19 -8.74 21.80
C ASP A 87 12.55 -8.44 22.46
N PHE A 88 13.27 -7.41 21.98
CA PHE A 88 14.49 -6.93 22.61
C PHE A 88 14.26 -5.98 23.80
N GLY A 89 13.01 -5.69 24.20
CA GLY A 89 12.70 -4.93 25.42
C GLY A 89 12.60 -3.42 25.21
N TYR A 90 12.24 -2.97 24.00
CA TYR A 90 11.81 -1.60 23.77
C TYR A 90 10.37 -1.42 24.25
N ALA A 91 10.11 -0.38 25.05
CA ALA A 91 8.83 -0.22 25.73
C ALA A 91 7.71 0.37 24.85
N GLU A 92 8.09 1.15 23.84
CA GLU A 92 7.15 1.83 22.93
C GLU A 92 7.60 1.66 21.48
N VAL A 93 7.00 0.69 20.81
CA VAL A 93 7.29 0.39 19.40
C VAL A 93 5.98 0.38 18.62
N TYR A 94 5.96 1.14 17.53
CA TYR A 94 4.78 1.36 16.72
C TYR A 94 5.05 0.92 15.28
N SER A 95 4.23 0.01 14.75
CA SER A 95 4.13 -0.22 13.31
C SER A 95 3.18 0.81 12.73
N ILE A 96 3.59 1.52 11.68
CA ILE A 96 2.72 2.45 10.96
C ILE A 96 2.11 1.73 9.76
N ASP A 97 0.79 1.57 9.78
CA ASP A 97 -0.01 1.04 8.68
C ASP A 97 -0.54 2.20 7.81
N GLY A 98 -0.53 2.02 6.48
CA GLY A 98 -1.12 2.98 5.54
C GLY A 98 -0.15 4.03 5.00
N GLY A 99 1.04 3.61 4.59
CA GLY A 99 2.19 4.47 4.35
C GLY A 99 2.07 5.72 3.49
N PHE A 100 1.11 5.74 2.56
CA PHE A 100 0.87 6.92 1.77
C PHE A 100 0.06 8.00 2.48
N GLU A 101 -0.89 7.66 3.37
CA GLU A 101 -1.67 8.68 4.08
C GLU A 101 -0.76 9.63 4.89
N ALA A 102 0.35 9.11 5.43
CA ALA A 102 1.35 9.90 6.15
C ALA A 102 2.17 10.82 5.22
N LEU A 103 2.42 10.38 3.98
CA LEU A 103 3.13 11.11 2.95
C LEU A 103 2.24 12.16 2.26
N ALA A 104 0.96 11.84 2.05
CA ALA A 104 -0.06 12.71 1.46
C ALA A 104 -0.43 13.88 2.38
N LEU A 105 -0.47 13.65 3.70
CA LEU A 105 -0.67 14.71 4.69
C LEU A 105 0.56 15.63 4.85
N ALA A 106 1.73 15.21 4.35
CA ALA A 106 2.94 16.02 4.32
C ALA A 106 3.10 16.84 3.02
N GLY A 107 2.27 16.62 1.99
CA GLY A 107 2.40 17.32 0.71
C GLY A 107 1.12 17.33 -0.15
N ALA A 108 0.44 18.47 -0.15
CA ALA A 108 -0.41 18.97 -1.25
C ALA A 108 -1.66 18.16 -1.67
N VAL A 109 -2.31 17.44 -0.76
CA VAL A 109 -3.72 17.09 -0.96
C VAL A 109 -4.56 18.24 -0.42
N GLU A 110 -5.16 19.03 -1.31
CA GLU A 110 -6.18 20.03 -0.94
C GLU A 110 -7.53 19.31 -0.81
N PRO A 111 -7.96 18.93 0.40
CA PRO A 111 -9.13 18.09 0.60
C PRO A 111 -10.39 18.96 0.48
N ASN A 112 -10.72 19.39 -0.74
CA ASN A 112 -11.99 20.00 -1.17
C ASN A 112 -11.95 20.61 -2.58
N ARG A 113 -10.97 20.26 -3.43
CA ARG A 113 -10.97 20.75 -4.82
C ARG A 113 -12.17 20.18 -5.57
N ALA A 114 -12.90 21.00 -6.34
CA ALA A 114 -13.99 20.50 -7.17
C ALA A 114 -13.45 19.61 -8.31
N PRO A 115 -14.15 18.51 -8.67
CA PRO A 115 -13.77 17.66 -9.81
C PRO A 115 -13.63 18.45 -11.12
N SER A 116 -12.58 18.13 -11.88
CA SER A 116 -12.30 18.68 -13.20
C SER A 116 -13.46 18.40 -14.15
N ALA A 117 -13.54 19.17 -15.22
CA ALA A 117 -14.53 18.92 -16.27
C ALA A 117 -14.32 17.53 -16.91
N ALA A 118 -13.08 17.09 -17.05
CA ALA A 118 -12.74 15.78 -17.59
C ALA A 118 -13.23 14.65 -16.68
N LEU A 119 -13.00 14.75 -15.36
CA LEU A 119 -13.48 13.77 -14.40
C LEU A 119 -15.01 13.76 -14.34
N ARG A 120 -15.67 14.92 -14.34
CA ARG A 120 -17.14 15.00 -14.39
C ARG A 120 -17.71 14.36 -15.65
N GLN A 121 -17.11 14.62 -16.81
CA GLN A 121 -17.55 14.02 -18.07
C GLN A 121 -17.34 12.51 -18.08
N PHE A 122 -16.20 12.04 -17.56
CA PHE A 122 -15.93 10.62 -17.39
C PHE A 122 -16.95 9.96 -16.47
N MET A 123 -17.20 10.56 -15.30
CA MET A 123 -18.14 10.05 -14.32
C MET A 123 -19.57 9.97 -14.90
N ALA A 124 -20.02 11.04 -15.57
CA ALA A 124 -21.32 11.06 -16.24
C ALA A 124 -21.42 10.00 -17.34
N ALA A 125 -20.37 9.83 -18.16
CA ALA A 125 -20.34 8.80 -19.22
C ALA A 125 -20.36 7.37 -18.65
N GLN A 126 -19.95 7.19 -17.41
CA GLN A 126 -19.95 5.90 -16.71
C GLN A 126 -21.20 5.65 -15.86
N GLY A 127 -22.16 6.59 -15.86
CA GLY A 127 -23.43 6.46 -15.15
C GLY A 127 -23.40 6.91 -13.68
N PHE A 128 -22.32 7.58 -13.22
CA PHE A 128 -22.28 8.12 -11.88
C PHE A 128 -23.11 9.40 -11.78
N ALA A 129 -24.07 9.43 -10.87
CA ALA A 129 -24.90 10.60 -10.62
C ALA A 129 -24.25 11.51 -9.57
N GLY A 130 -23.83 12.71 -9.98
CA GLY A 130 -23.34 13.75 -9.06
C GLY A 130 -21.81 13.82 -8.93
N ALA A 131 -21.36 14.54 -7.90
CA ALA A 131 -19.94 14.77 -7.60
C ALA A 131 -19.38 13.81 -6.53
N ASP A 132 -20.13 12.76 -6.19
CA ASP A 132 -19.69 11.75 -5.23
C ASP A 132 -18.62 10.86 -5.86
N ILE A 133 -17.40 11.02 -5.39
CA ILE A 133 -16.19 10.36 -5.90
C ILE A 133 -16.12 8.88 -5.56
N ASP A 134 -16.93 8.41 -4.60
CA ASP A 134 -17.00 7.01 -4.17
C ASP A 134 -18.34 6.36 -4.52
N ALA A 135 -19.20 7.05 -5.27
CA ALA A 135 -20.47 6.51 -5.74
C ALA A 135 -20.26 5.17 -6.45
N ALA A 136 -21.03 4.14 -6.08
CA ALA A 136 -21.02 2.87 -6.78
C ALA A 136 -21.97 2.91 -7.99
N ALA A 137 -21.50 2.52 -9.17
CA ALA A 137 -22.32 2.27 -10.34
C ALA A 137 -22.51 0.76 -10.55
N ASP A 138 -22.90 0.35 -11.77
CA ASP A 138 -23.09 -1.05 -12.15
C ASP A 138 -21.98 -1.97 -11.61
N HIS A 139 -22.38 -3.09 -11.02
CA HIS A 139 -21.48 -4.08 -10.39
C HIS A 139 -20.64 -3.54 -9.22
N GLY A 140 -21.12 -2.50 -8.53
CA GLY A 140 -20.42 -1.93 -7.37
C GLY A 140 -19.15 -1.16 -7.74
N MET A 141 -18.97 -0.80 -9.00
CA MET A 141 -17.75 -0.15 -9.47
C MET A 141 -17.74 1.33 -9.09
N THR A 142 -16.69 1.79 -8.41
CA THR A 142 -16.47 3.22 -8.10
C THR A 142 -15.83 3.96 -9.30
N PRO A 143 -15.82 5.31 -9.31
CA PRO A 143 -15.09 6.09 -10.31
C PRO A 143 -13.62 5.70 -10.41
N LEU A 144 -12.96 5.48 -9.26
CA LEU A 144 -11.55 5.08 -9.20
C LEU A 144 -11.34 3.71 -9.85
N MET A 145 -12.22 2.74 -9.55
CA MET A 145 -12.18 1.42 -10.17
C MET A 145 -12.33 1.49 -11.70
N LYS A 146 -13.26 2.30 -12.20
CA LYS A 146 -13.46 2.46 -13.64
C LYS A 146 -12.29 3.17 -14.31
N ALA A 147 -11.72 4.20 -13.68
CA ALA A 147 -10.53 4.90 -14.18
C ALA A 147 -9.30 3.99 -14.20
N ALA A 148 -9.10 3.21 -13.12
CA ALA A 148 -8.03 2.23 -13.00
C ALA A 148 -8.12 1.14 -14.08
N ARG A 149 -9.31 0.55 -14.27
CA ARG A 149 -9.56 -0.43 -15.33
C ARG A 149 -9.34 0.13 -16.73
N ALA A 150 -9.66 1.40 -16.94
CA ALA A 150 -9.50 2.09 -18.21
C ALA A 150 -8.07 2.63 -18.47
N ALA A 151 -7.11 2.37 -17.56
CA ALA A 151 -5.74 2.87 -17.65
C ALA A 151 -5.63 4.41 -17.74
N ARG A 152 -6.58 5.14 -17.12
CA ARG A 152 -6.63 6.61 -17.15
C ARG A 152 -5.90 7.21 -15.95
N LEU A 153 -4.56 7.24 -16.04
CA LEU A 153 -3.69 7.75 -14.97
C LEU A 153 -4.07 9.17 -14.53
N ASP A 154 -4.42 10.04 -15.48
CA ASP A 154 -4.87 11.42 -15.23
C ASP A 154 -6.07 11.48 -14.28
N LEU A 155 -7.06 10.60 -14.49
CA LEU A 155 -8.25 10.54 -13.65
C LEU A 155 -8.01 9.82 -12.33
N VAL A 156 -7.12 8.82 -12.32
CA VAL A 156 -6.69 8.13 -11.09
C VAL A 156 -5.97 9.10 -10.16
N ASP A 157 -5.03 9.90 -10.68
CA ASP A 157 -4.34 10.95 -9.91
C ASP A 157 -5.32 11.94 -9.30
N GLU A 158 -6.28 12.40 -10.09
CA GLU A 158 -7.29 13.34 -9.62
C GLU A 158 -8.18 12.73 -8.54
N LEU A 159 -8.71 11.52 -8.75
CA LEU A 159 -9.56 10.83 -7.78
C LEU A 159 -8.84 10.55 -6.46
N ILE A 160 -7.57 10.15 -6.51
CA ILE A 160 -6.72 10.01 -5.31
C ILE A 160 -6.56 11.36 -4.61
N GLY A 161 -6.30 12.43 -5.38
CA GLY A 161 -6.18 13.79 -4.84
C GLY A 161 -7.49 14.34 -4.24
N LEU A 162 -8.63 13.78 -4.64
CA LEU A 162 -9.95 14.08 -4.06
C LEU A 162 -10.27 13.21 -2.83
N GLY A 163 -9.44 12.22 -2.52
CA GLY A 163 -9.63 11.33 -1.38
C GLY A 163 -10.51 10.11 -1.64
N ALA A 164 -10.58 9.63 -2.89
CA ALA A 164 -11.34 8.43 -3.24
C ALA A 164 -10.85 7.20 -2.44
N ASP A 165 -11.77 6.35 -2.03
CA ASP A 165 -11.47 5.12 -1.30
C ASP A 165 -10.74 4.10 -2.21
N LEU A 166 -9.47 3.85 -1.89
CA LEU A 166 -8.63 2.89 -2.61
C LEU A 166 -9.05 1.43 -2.36
N GLU A 167 -9.70 1.18 -1.23
CA GLU A 167 -9.98 -0.13 -0.66
C GLU A 167 -11.44 -0.56 -0.87
N ALA A 168 -12.25 0.30 -1.50
CA ALA A 168 -13.56 -0.05 -1.98
C ALA A 168 -13.50 -1.34 -2.82
N ARG A 169 -14.58 -2.13 -2.74
CA ARG A 169 -14.69 -3.44 -3.41
C ARG A 169 -15.92 -3.47 -4.31
N ASN A 170 -15.74 -3.93 -5.55
CA ASN A 170 -16.85 -4.20 -6.45
C ASN A 170 -17.62 -5.47 -6.03
N THR A 171 -18.65 -5.87 -6.78
CA THR A 171 -19.45 -7.08 -6.45
C THR A 171 -18.72 -8.41 -6.52
N ASP A 172 -17.50 -8.44 -7.07
CA ASP A 172 -16.63 -9.62 -7.09
C ASP A 172 -15.51 -9.54 -6.04
N GLY A 173 -15.54 -8.50 -5.20
CA GLY A 173 -14.49 -8.22 -4.22
C GLY A 173 -13.22 -7.58 -4.79
N ASN A 174 -13.20 -7.19 -6.07
CA ASN A 174 -12.04 -6.58 -6.70
C ASN A 174 -11.89 -5.11 -6.29
N THR A 175 -10.67 -4.69 -5.99
CA THR A 175 -10.31 -3.29 -5.68
C THR A 175 -9.83 -2.54 -6.92
N ALA A 176 -9.59 -1.23 -6.79
CA ALA A 176 -8.99 -0.42 -7.85
C ALA A 176 -7.62 -0.96 -8.29
N LEU A 177 -6.78 -1.46 -7.37
CA LEU A 177 -5.49 -2.06 -7.70
C LEU A 177 -5.64 -3.31 -8.56
N TRP A 178 -6.56 -4.21 -8.19
CA TRP A 178 -6.84 -5.41 -8.98
C TRP A 178 -7.28 -5.04 -10.41
N LEU A 179 -8.16 -4.04 -10.53
CA LEU A 179 -8.66 -3.58 -11.81
C LEU A 179 -7.62 -2.82 -12.65
N ALA A 180 -6.67 -2.13 -12.01
CA ALA A 180 -5.51 -1.56 -12.70
C ALA A 180 -4.63 -2.65 -13.33
N CYS A 181 -4.45 -3.77 -12.62
CA CYS A 181 -3.76 -4.94 -13.16
C CYS A 181 -4.49 -5.54 -14.36
N PHE A 182 -5.83 -5.53 -14.37
CA PHE A 182 -6.64 -5.86 -15.54
C PHE A 182 -6.43 -4.86 -16.69
N GLY A 183 -6.40 -3.56 -16.40
CA GLY A 183 -6.13 -2.49 -17.38
C GLY A 183 -4.74 -2.60 -18.03
N GLY A 184 -3.74 -3.06 -17.26
CA GLY A 184 -2.40 -3.39 -17.78
C GLY A 184 -1.39 -2.27 -17.76
N ASP A 185 -1.78 -1.08 -17.34
CA ASP A 185 -0.92 0.09 -17.29
C ASP A 185 -0.11 0.11 -15.98
N ALA A 186 1.21 -0.04 -16.13
CA ALA A 186 2.14 -0.04 -15.01
C ALA A 186 2.19 1.30 -14.27
N GLY A 187 1.94 2.42 -14.95
CA GLY A 187 1.88 3.74 -14.33
C GLY A 187 0.68 3.88 -13.40
N VAL A 188 -0.49 3.37 -13.79
CA VAL A 188 -1.67 3.32 -12.92
C VAL A 188 -1.45 2.42 -11.71
N VAL A 189 -0.88 1.22 -11.91
CA VAL A 189 -0.54 0.32 -10.80
C VAL A 189 0.46 0.99 -9.85
N GLN A 190 1.56 1.54 -10.39
CA GLN A 190 2.52 2.31 -9.60
C GLN A 190 1.87 3.46 -8.86
N ARG A 191 0.88 4.13 -9.45
CA ARG A 191 0.22 5.27 -8.81
C ARG A 191 -0.72 4.87 -7.69
N LEU A 192 -1.47 3.78 -7.85
CA LEU A 192 -2.34 3.25 -6.78
C LEU A 192 -1.50 2.70 -5.62
N LEU A 193 -0.43 1.99 -5.93
CA LEU A 193 0.57 1.61 -4.93
C LEU A 193 1.21 2.84 -4.31
N ALA A 194 1.57 3.83 -5.14
CA ALA A 194 2.04 5.14 -4.72
C ALA A 194 1.11 5.72 -3.67
N ALA A 195 -0.21 5.56 -3.87
CA ALA A 195 -1.29 6.03 -3.03
C ALA A 195 -1.58 5.18 -1.78
N GLY A 196 -0.86 4.09 -1.56
CA GLY A 196 -1.05 3.22 -0.40
C GLY A 196 -2.15 2.17 -0.55
N ALA A 197 -2.59 1.87 -1.78
CA ALA A 197 -3.51 0.76 -2.02
C ALA A 197 -2.89 -0.56 -1.51
N ARG A 198 -3.69 -1.37 -0.82
CA ARG A 198 -3.21 -2.66 -0.26
C ARG A 198 -2.92 -3.66 -1.38
N LEU A 199 -1.67 -4.15 -1.40
CA LEU A 199 -1.17 -5.14 -2.36
C LEU A 199 -1.92 -6.47 -2.30
N ASP A 200 -2.23 -6.91 -1.08
CA ASP A 200 -2.59 -8.29 -0.76
C ASP A 200 -4.09 -8.49 -0.53
N ASN A 201 -4.92 -7.52 -0.91
CA ASN A 201 -6.37 -7.71 -0.86
C ASN A 201 -6.78 -8.86 -1.78
N GLN A 202 -7.48 -9.81 -1.18
CA GLN A 202 -8.08 -10.94 -1.88
C GLN A 202 -9.51 -10.59 -2.29
N ASN A 203 -9.84 -10.82 -3.56
CA ASN A 203 -11.22 -10.74 -4.04
C ASN A 203 -12.05 -11.92 -3.48
N ASP A 204 -13.31 -12.05 -3.91
CA ASP A 204 -14.22 -13.04 -3.32
C ASP A 204 -13.85 -14.50 -3.65
N ASN A 205 -12.95 -14.71 -4.62
CA ASN A 205 -12.36 -16.02 -4.94
C ASN A 205 -11.01 -16.26 -4.22
N GLY A 206 -10.61 -15.36 -3.32
CA GLY A 206 -9.30 -15.43 -2.67
C GLY A 206 -8.15 -14.94 -3.56
N ALA A 207 -8.41 -14.34 -4.73
CA ALA A 207 -7.38 -13.95 -5.67
C ALA A 207 -6.85 -12.53 -5.40
N THR A 208 -5.52 -12.36 -5.37
CA THR A 208 -4.87 -11.04 -5.27
C THR A 208 -4.59 -10.45 -6.66
N ALA A 209 -4.21 -9.16 -6.70
CA ALA A 209 -3.77 -8.51 -7.93
C ALA A 209 -2.53 -9.19 -8.55
N LEU A 210 -1.61 -9.70 -7.71
CA LEU A 210 -0.45 -10.47 -8.14
C LEU A 210 -0.86 -11.78 -8.82
N MET A 211 -1.81 -12.52 -8.23
CA MET A 211 -2.34 -13.75 -8.81
C MET A 211 -2.97 -13.53 -10.19
N TYR A 212 -3.74 -12.45 -10.37
CA TYR A 212 -4.27 -12.09 -11.67
C TYR A 212 -3.17 -11.77 -12.70
N CYS A 213 -2.15 -10.99 -12.31
CA CYS A 213 -1.03 -10.69 -13.20
C CYS A 213 -0.27 -11.96 -13.61
N ALA A 214 -0.08 -12.87 -12.66
CA ALA A 214 0.56 -14.16 -12.84
C ALA A 214 -0.21 -15.05 -13.83
N SER A 215 -1.52 -15.22 -13.62
CA SER A 215 -2.39 -16.01 -14.49
C SER A 215 -2.57 -15.40 -15.88
N SER A 216 -2.32 -14.10 -16.01
CA SER A 216 -2.49 -13.36 -17.26
C SER A 216 -1.19 -13.14 -18.03
N GLY A 217 -0.06 -13.69 -17.58
CA GLY A 217 1.24 -13.55 -18.26
C GLY A 217 1.84 -12.14 -18.19
N ARG A 218 1.40 -11.28 -17.26
CA ARG A 218 1.77 -9.85 -17.21
C ARG A 218 3.07 -9.64 -16.45
N ASP A 219 4.16 -10.19 -16.98
CA ASP A 219 5.49 -10.24 -16.37
C ASP A 219 6.03 -8.89 -15.85
N ALA A 220 5.71 -7.78 -16.52
CA ALA A 220 6.09 -6.45 -16.07
C ALA A 220 5.37 -6.06 -14.76
N LEU A 221 4.06 -6.31 -14.68
CA LEU A 221 3.26 -6.02 -13.49
C LEU A 221 3.54 -7.00 -12.36
N VAL A 222 3.83 -8.26 -12.68
CA VAL A 222 4.31 -9.25 -11.70
C VAL A 222 5.58 -8.74 -11.02
N GLY A 223 6.59 -8.30 -11.81
CA GLY A 223 7.83 -7.76 -11.26
C GLY A 223 7.62 -6.49 -10.43
N LEU A 224 6.71 -5.63 -10.87
CA LEU A 224 6.32 -4.42 -10.15
C LEU A 224 5.69 -4.75 -8.79
N LEU A 225 4.71 -5.65 -8.75
CA LEU A 225 4.00 -6.04 -7.52
C LEU A 225 4.93 -6.80 -6.56
N LEU A 226 5.78 -7.69 -7.06
CA LEU A 226 6.79 -8.37 -6.24
C LEU A 226 7.84 -7.40 -5.70
N GLY A 227 8.32 -6.46 -6.52
CA GLY A 227 9.24 -5.40 -6.09
C GLY A 227 8.60 -4.42 -5.10
N ALA A 228 7.27 -4.32 -5.12
CA ALA A 228 6.48 -3.61 -4.12
C ALA A 228 6.24 -4.44 -2.85
N GLY A 229 6.61 -5.72 -2.80
CA GLY A 229 6.49 -6.57 -1.61
C GLY A 229 5.17 -7.34 -1.51
N ALA A 230 4.46 -7.57 -2.62
CA ALA A 230 3.27 -8.42 -2.63
C ALA A 230 3.59 -9.86 -2.15
N ASP A 231 2.70 -10.42 -1.34
CA ASP A 231 2.86 -11.78 -0.81
C ASP A 231 2.49 -12.84 -1.87
N ALA A 232 3.50 -13.49 -2.43
CA ALA A 232 3.33 -14.59 -3.39
C ALA A 232 2.89 -15.91 -2.74
N GLY A 233 2.91 -16.02 -1.41
CA GLY A 233 2.55 -17.19 -0.62
C GLY A 233 1.05 -17.32 -0.31
N LEU A 234 0.29 -16.24 -0.51
CA LEU A 234 -1.18 -16.26 -0.38
C LEU A 234 -1.81 -17.26 -1.34
N ARG A 235 -3.01 -17.73 -0.96
CA ARG A 235 -3.74 -18.80 -1.66
C ARG A 235 -5.16 -18.38 -1.98
N THR A 236 -5.63 -18.73 -3.17
CA THR A 236 -7.05 -18.64 -3.53
C THR A 236 -7.89 -19.63 -2.72
N LEU A 237 -9.22 -19.55 -2.84
CA LEU A 237 -10.11 -20.53 -2.22
C LEU A 237 -9.91 -21.97 -2.74
N ASP A 238 -9.39 -22.10 -3.97
CA ASP A 238 -9.02 -23.38 -4.59
C ASP A 238 -7.57 -23.79 -4.29
N ASP A 239 -6.94 -23.18 -3.28
CA ASP A 239 -5.59 -23.45 -2.81
C ASP A 239 -4.45 -23.12 -3.79
N PHE A 240 -4.70 -22.28 -4.82
CA PHE A 240 -3.66 -21.85 -5.76
C PHE A 240 -2.88 -20.63 -5.27
N ARG A 241 -1.56 -20.67 -5.41
CA ARG A 241 -0.66 -19.52 -5.23
C ARG A 241 -0.43 -18.79 -6.56
N ALA A 242 0.15 -17.60 -6.48
CA ALA A 242 0.55 -16.85 -7.68
C ALA A 242 1.47 -17.66 -8.60
N VAL A 243 2.38 -18.47 -8.04
CA VAL A 243 3.28 -19.35 -8.81
C VAL A 243 2.56 -20.47 -9.55
N ASP A 244 1.54 -21.06 -8.92
CA ASP A 244 0.75 -22.16 -9.52
C ASP A 244 -0.03 -21.64 -10.74
N LEU A 245 -0.54 -20.41 -10.63
CA LEU A 245 -1.24 -19.72 -11.70
C LEU A 245 -0.29 -19.28 -12.83
N ALA A 246 0.94 -18.86 -12.50
CA ALA A 246 1.94 -18.48 -13.50
C ALA A 246 2.38 -19.64 -14.40
N ALA A 247 2.42 -20.86 -13.85
CA ALA A 247 2.78 -22.07 -14.60
C ALA A 247 1.79 -22.39 -15.73
N THR A 248 0.51 -22.05 -15.55
CA THR A 248 -0.52 -22.22 -16.58
C THR A 248 -0.42 -21.18 -17.71
N ALA A 249 0.19 -20.02 -17.45
CA ALA A 249 0.25 -18.88 -18.36
C ALA A 249 1.63 -18.66 -19.01
N GLY A 250 2.67 -19.38 -18.57
CA GLY A 250 4.04 -19.24 -19.08
C GLY A 250 4.84 -18.05 -18.52
N SER A 251 4.42 -17.46 -17.39
CA SER A 251 5.12 -16.35 -16.73
C SER A 251 6.40 -16.84 -16.02
N LEU A 252 7.53 -16.84 -16.73
CA LEU A 252 8.82 -17.33 -16.23
C LEU A 252 9.41 -16.52 -15.07
N ARG A 253 8.93 -15.29 -14.82
CA ARG A 253 9.47 -14.42 -13.74
C ARG A 253 9.11 -14.89 -12.34
N LEU A 254 7.93 -15.45 -12.12
CA LEU A 254 7.52 -15.97 -10.81
C LEU A 254 8.31 -17.21 -10.40
N LEU A 255 8.65 -18.06 -11.36
CA LEU A 255 9.44 -19.28 -11.12
C LEU A 255 10.88 -18.99 -10.64
N ARG A 256 11.42 -17.79 -10.90
CA ARG A 256 12.77 -17.39 -10.47
C ARG A 256 12.80 -16.70 -9.11
N HIS A 257 11.66 -16.18 -8.63
CA HIS A 257 11.56 -15.51 -7.33
C HIS A 257 11.25 -16.46 -6.18
N THR A 258 10.81 -17.70 -6.46
CA THR A 258 10.44 -18.70 -5.46
C THR A 258 11.32 -19.95 -5.45
N ALA A 259 12.46 -19.92 -6.16
CA ALA A 259 13.49 -20.96 -6.17
C ALA A 259 14.66 -20.55 -5.27
#